data_AF-A0A6C2YTF7-F1
#
_entry.id   AF-A0A6C2YTF7-F1
#
_cell.length_a   1.000
_cell.length_b   1.000
_cell.length_c   1.000
_cell.angle_alpha   90.00
_cell.angle_beta   90.00
_cell.angle_gamma   90.00
#
_symmetry.space_group_name_H-M   'P 1'
#
loop_
_entity.id
_entity.type
_entity.pdbx_description
1 polymer ?
#
loop_
_entity_poly.entity_id
_entity_poly.type
_entity_poly.pdbx_seq_one_letter_code
_entity_poly.pdbx_strand_id
1 'polypeptide(L)'
;MARHVPRWRSGIVLLRIFFESEFGMHLFAAKQSDLMPAMIVAGGAGIALALLVAALVHAGCLMLACRGARVRAVGYRRAFLTVLLCHSTLFGFVAVMAIGIGLSMQGQGPTEMRSIALYIVSPINYVYLFAFGVLVHVAVFAQRVGEPDDPPLGFGPATALAVIYLGWCGLASSILWVAFTAIRSLL
;
A
#
# COMPACT_ATOMS: atom_id res chain seq x y z
N MET A 1 15.43 28.82 35.29
CA MET A 1 14.65 27.57 35.17
C MET A 1 14.21 27.39 33.73
N ALA A 2 14.92 26.56 32.95
CA ALA A 2 14.59 26.28 31.56
C ALA A 2 13.43 25.27 31.49
N ARG A 3 12.34 25.62 30.81
CA ARG A 3 11.18 24.74 30.62
C ARG A 3 11.52 23.69 29.56
N HIS A 4 11.46 22.41 29.93
CA HIS A 4 11.58 21.29 29.02
C HIS A 4 10.41 21.32 28.02
N VAL A 5 10.67 21.69 26.78
CA VAL A 5 9.69 21.59 25.69
C VAL A 5 9.63 20.10 25.28
N PRO A 6 8.45 19.45 25.30
CA PRO A 6 8.35 18.04 24.95
C PRO A 6 8.66 17.80 23.46
N ARG A 7 9.50 16.80 23.16
CA ARG A 7 9.95 16.43 21.80
C ARG A 7 8.82 16.17 20.79
N TRP A 8 7.60 15.83 21.26
CA TRP A 8 6.44 15.61 20.38
C TRP A 8 5.86 16.91 19.78
N ARG A 9 6.09 18.08 20.41
CA ARG A 9 5.69 19.37 19.83
C ARG A 9 6.57 19.77 18.65
N SER A 10 7.82 19.32 18.62
CA SER A 10 8.75 19.62 17.51
C SER A 10 8.33 18.96 16.19
N GLY A 11 7.72 17.76 16.23
CA GLY A 11 7.21 17.07 15.05
C GLY A 11 5.97 17.75 14.44
N ILE A 12 5.06 18.25 15.27
CA ILE A 12 3.86 18.98 14.84
C ILE A 12 4.24 20.34 14.23
N VAL A 13 5.25 21.01 14.79
CA VAL A 13 5.76 22.28 14.25
C VAL A 13 6.47 22.08 12.90
N LEU A 14 7.22 20.98 12.72
CA LEU A 14 7.82 20.62 11.42
C LEU A 14 6.76 20.31 10.35
N LEU A 15 5.68 19.60 10.71
CA LEU A 15 4.54 19.36 9.83
C LEU A 15 3.81 20.65 9.44
N ARG A 16 3.68 21.58 10.38
CA ARG A 16 3.05 22.88 10.16
C ARG A 16 3.89 23.80 9.27
N ILE A 17 5.21 23.84 9.44
CA ILE A 17 6.12 24.60 8.56
C ILE A 17 6.11 24.04 7.13
N PHE A 18 5.95 22.73 6.94
CA PHE A 18 5.79 22.14 5.61
C PHE A 18 4.50 22.61 4.90
N PHE A 19 3.40 22.76 5.65
CA PHE A 19 2.10 23.22 5.12
C PHE A 19 1.98 24.75 5.01
N GLU A 20 2.63 25.52 5.89
CA GLU A 20 2.59 26.99 5.92
C GLU A 20 3.75 27.66 5.15
N SER A 21 4.72 26.90 4.65
CA SER A 21 5.78 27.46 3.80
C SER A 21 5.22 28.01 2.48
N GLU A 22 5.80 29.10 1.99
CA GLU A 22 5.49 29.75 0.71
C GLU A 22 5.46 28.79 -0.50
N PHE A 23 6.02 27.59 -0.33
CA PHE A 23 5.92 26.46 -1.25
C PHE A 23 4.48 26.09 -1.62
N GLY A 24 3.54 26.16 -0.66
CA GLY A 24 2.12 25.90 -0.92
C GLY A 24 1.50 26.93 -1.87
N MET A 25 1.76 28.22 -1.65
CA MET A 25 1.19 29.29 -2.47
C MET A 25 1.80 29.35 -3.88
N HIS A 26 3.09 29.03 -4.05
CA HIS A 26 3.71 28.93 -5.37
C HIS A 26 3.21 27.71 -6.18
N LEU A 27 2.86 26.61 -5.50
CA LEU A 27 2.23 25.44 -6.12
C LEU A 27 0.79 25.70 -6.60
N PHE A 28 0.07 26.67 -6.04
CA PHE A 28 -1.27 27.06 -6.51
C PHE A 28 -1.26 28.17 -7.58
N ALA A 29 -0.13 28.88 -7.75
CA ALA A 29 0.02 29.99 -8.71
C ALA A 29 0.63 29.57 -10.07
N ALA A 30 1.25 28.40 -10.16
CA ALA A 30 1.86 27.92 -11.41
C ALA A 30 0.82 27.31 -12.36
N LYS A 31 1.08 27.39 -13.68
CA LYS A 31 0.21 26.76 -14.68
C LYS A 31 0.17 25.25 -14.43
N GLN A 32 -1.01 24.65 -14.59
CA GLN A 32 -1.25 23.21 -14.42
C GLN A 32 -0.27 22.34 -15.24
N SER A 33 0.22 22.83 -16.39
CA SER A 33 1.24 22.18 -17.23
C SER A 33 2.58 21.98 -16.53
N ASP A 34 2.95 22.88 -15.62
CA ASP A 34 4.28 22.93 -14.99
C ASP A 34 4.27 22.15 -13.66
N LEU A 35 3.09 22.06 -13.04
CA LEU A 35 2.86 21.37 -11.77
C LEU A 35 2.59 19.89 -11.93
N MET A 36 1.96 19.48 -13.04
CA MET A 36 1.56 18.09 -13.26
C MET A 36 2.76 17.12 -13.24
N PRO A 37 3.91 17.41 -13.88
CA PRO A 37 5.10 16.56 -13.76
C PRO A 37 5.63 16.47 -12.32
N ALA A 38 5.70 17.60 -11.61
CA ALA A 38 6.18 17.65 -10.23
C ALA A 38 5.25 16.89 -9.26
N MET A 39 3.93 16.99 -9.45
CA MET A 39 2.94 16.23 -8.68
C MET A 39 3.01 14.73 -8.97
N ILE A 40 3.24 14.34 -10.23
CA ILE A 40 3.44 12.93 -10.60
C ILE A 40 4.71 12.38 -9.94
N VAL A 41 5.82 13.13 -9.97
CA VAL A 41 7.08 12.72 -9.33
C VAL A 41 6.94 12.65 -7.81
N ALA A 42 6.36 13.67 -7.17
CA ALA A 42 6.15 13.70 -5.72
C ALA A 42 5.19 12.60 -5.26
N GLY A 43 4.09 12.39 -6.00
CA GLY A 43 3.15 11.29 -5.76
C GLY A 43 3.79 9.92 -5.94
N GLY A 44 4.55 9.73 -7.03
CA GLY A 44 5.29 8.50 -7.29
C GLY A 44 6.34 8.20 -6.22
N ALA A 45 7.11 9.20 -5.80
CA ALA A 45 8.08 9.06 -4.71
C ALA A 45 7.41 8.74 -3.37
N GLY A 46 6.28 9.38 -3.08
CA GLY A 46 5.47 9.08 -1.88
C GLY A 46 4.95 7.65 -1.88
N ILE A 47 4.43 7.16 -3.02
CA ILE A 47 3.98 5.77 -3.18
C ILE A 47 5.16 4.79 -3.01
N ALA A 48 6.30 5.08 -3.62
CA ALA A 48 7.49 4.24 -3.50
C ALA A 48 7.98 4.13 -2.05
N LEU A 49 8.02 5.26 -1.32
CA LEU A 49 8.36 5.27 0.10
C LEU A 49 7.33 4.50 0.94
N ALA A 50 6.03 4.70 0.67
CA ALA A 50 4.96 3.97 1.36
C ALA A 50 5.06 2.45 1.12
N LEU A 51 5.38 2.03 -0.11
CA LEU A 51 5.62 0.63 -0.47
C LEU A 51 6.81 0.03 0.30
N LEU A 52 7.92 0.77 0.41
CA LEU A 52 9.09 0.34 1.16
C LEU A 52 8.77 0.16 2.65
N VAL A 53 8.12 1.16 3.26
CA VAL A 53 7.73 1.11 4.68
C VAL A 53 6.72 -0.02 4.92
N ALA A 54 5.71 -0.14 4.06
CA ALA A 54 4.75 -1.23 4.13
C ALA A 54 5.45 -2.60 4.01
N ALA A 55 6.37 -2.76 3.05
CA ALA A 55 7.10 -4.01 2.88
C ALA A 55 7.95 -4.38 4.11
N LEU A 56 8.53 -3.41 4.82
CA LEU A 56 9.28 -3.66 6.07
C LEU A 56 8.38 -4.23 7.18
N VAL A 57 7.21 -3.63 7.39
CA VAL A 57 6.24 -4.09 8.39
C VAL A 57 5.69 -5.47 8.01
N HIS A 58 5.31 -5.62 6.76
CA HIS A 58 4.70 -6.83 6.24
C HIS A 58 5.68 -8.01 6.10
N ALA A 59 6.99 -7.75 5.99
CA ALA A 59 8.01 -8.80 6.08
C ALA A 59 7.92 -9.57 7.41
N GLY A 60 7.70 -8.86 8.51
CA GLY A 60 7.46 -9.46 9.82
C GLY A 60 6.19 -10.31 9.85
N CYS A 61 5.09 -9.79 9.27
CA CYS A 61 3.85 -10.55 9.11
C CYS A 61 4.04 -11.83 8.29
N LEU A 62 4.80 -11.77 7.19
CA LEU A 62 5.11 -12.94 6.36
C LEU A 62 5.92 -13.98 7.15
N MET A 63 6.93 -13.57 7.91
CA MET A 63 7.71 -14.49 8.74
C MET A 63 6.85 -15.18 9.80
N LEU A 64 5.95 -14.44 10.44
CA LEU A 64 4.98 -15.02 11.37
C LEU A 64 4.02 -15.97 10.62
N ALA A 65 3.61 -15.62 9.40
CA ALA A 65 2.64 -16.39 8.64
C ALA A 65 3.25 -17.71 8.18
N CYS A 66 4.54 -17.71 7.87
CA CYS A 66 5.29 -18.94 7.62
C CYS A 66 5.22 -19.88 8.82
N ARG A 67 5.37 -19.36 10.05
CA ARG A 67 5.24 -20.15 11.28
C ARG A 67 3.81 -20.66 11.48
N GLY A 68 2.81 -19.81 11.29
CA GLY A 68 1.39 -20.17 11.42
C GLY A 68 0.95 -21.23 10.41
N ALA A 69 1.40 -21.11 9.17
CA ALA A 69 1.16 -22.06 8.09
C ALA A 69 2.03 -23.33 8.16
N ARG A 70 2.94 -23.41 9.14
CA ARG A 70 3.93 -24.50 9.29
C ARG A 70 4.75 -24.76 8.02
N VAL A 71 5.07 -23.70 7.28
CA VAL A 71 5.96 -23.74 6.11
C VAL A 71 7.38 -23.33 6.52
N ARG A 72 8.32 -23.45 5.59
CA ARG A 72 9.74 -23.17 5.85
C ARG A 72 9.95 -21.74 6.35
N ALA A 73 10.91 -21.59 7.25
CA ALA A 73 11.35 -20.27 7.71
C ALA A 73 11.96 -19.49 6.54
N VAL A 74 11.80 -18.17 6.57
CA VAL A 74 12.37 -17.27 5.58
C VAL A 74 13.11 -16.16 6.30
N GLY A 75 14.34 -15.86 5.87
CA GLY A 75 15.10 -14.74 6.39
C GLY A 75 14.43 -13.39 6.10
N TYR A 76 14.60 -12.41 7.00
CA TYR A 76 13.94 -11.10 6.90
C TYR A 76 14.17 -10.40 5.56
N ARG A 77 15.41 -10.41 5.05
CA ARG A 77 15.76 -9.81 3.75
C ARG A 77 14.93 -10.38 2.60
N ARG A 78 14.76 -11.71 2.58
CA ARG A 78 14.00 -12.39 1.52
C ARG A 78 12.50 -12.19 1.71
N ALA A 79 12.01 -12.20 2.95
CA ALA A 79 10.62 -11.85 3.26
C ALA A 79 10.28 -10.42 2.77
N PHE A 80 11.14 -9.45 3.08
CA PHE A 80 11.01 -8.07 2.60
C PHE A 80 10.94 -7.97 1.08
N LEU A 81 11.91 -8.58 0.36
CA LEU A 81 11.91 -8.54 -1.10
C LEU A 81 10.70 -9.25 -1.73
N THR A 82 10.25 -10.33 -1.10
CA THR A 82 9.07 -11.09 -1.54
C THR A 82 7.81 -10.22 -1.41
N VAL A 83 7.62 -9.60 -0.26
CA VAL A 83 6.49 -8.69 0.00
C VAL A 83 6.57 -7.45 -0.88
N LEU A 84 7.76 -6.85 -1.03
CA LEU A 84 7.96 -5.69 -1.91
C LEU A 84 7.57 -6.03 -3.35
N LEU A 85 7.92 -7.22 -3.85
CA LEU A 85 7.50 -7.67 -5.17
C LEU A 85 5.98 -7.83 -5.25
N CYS A 86 5.34 -8.48 -4.27
CA CYS A 86 3.88 -8.64 -4.24
C CYS A 86 3.17 -7.28 -4.28
N HIS A 87 3.57 -6.35 -3.40
CA HIS A 87 2.97 -5.02 -3.34
C HIS A 87 3.26 -4.21 -4.60
N SER A 88 4.48 -4.26 -5.15
CA SER A 88 4.81 -3.55 -6.39
C SER A 88 4.01 -4.06 -7.57
N THR A 89 3.77 -5.38 -7.66
CA THR A 89 2.95 -5.99 -8.70
C THR A 89 1.50 -5.55 -8.58
N LEU A 90 0.95 -5.54 -7.37
CA LEU A 90 -0.43 -5.11 -7.12
C LEU A 90 -0.62 -3.62 -7.36
N PHE A 91 0.27 -2.77 -6.83
CA PHE A 91 0.21 -1.33 -7.07
C PHE A 91 0.46 -0.98 -8.53
N GLY A 92 1.36 -1.69 -9.21
CA GLY A 92 1.57 -1.54 -10.65
C GLY A 92 0.31 -1.87 -11.44
N PHE A 93 -0.34 -2.99 -11.13
CA PHE A 93 -1.62 -3.36 -11.75
C PHE A 93 -2.71 -2.32 -11.49
N VAL A 94 -2.88 -1.87 -10.23
CA VAL A 94 -3.84 -0.83 -9.86
C VAL A 94 -3.55 0.50 -10.56
N ALA A 95 -2.27 0.89 -10.67
CA ALA A 95 -1.86 2.10 -11.36
C ALA A 95 -2.19 2.04 -12.86
N VAL A 96 -1.89 0.92 -13.53
CA VAL A 96 -2.26 0.70 -14.93
C VAL A 96 -3.77 0.75 -15.11
N MET A 97 -4.53 0.09 -14.24
CA MET A 97 -6.00 0.15 -14.25
C MET A 97 -6.50 1.59 -14.08
N ALA A 98 -5.98 2.33 -13.11
CA ALA A 98 -6.37 3.71 -12.85
C ALA A 98 -6.06 4.64 -14.03
N ILE A 99 -4.90 4.47 -14.68
CA ILE A 99 -4.54 5.22 -15.88
C ILE A 99 -5.47 4.85 -17.04
N GLY A 100 -5.70 3.56 -17.30
CA GLY A 100 -6.57 3.10 -18.37
C GLY A 100 -8.01 3.59 -18.21
N ILE A 101 -8.55 3.52 -16.99
CA ILE A 101 -9.85 4.08 -16.64
C ILE A 101 -9.84 5.59 -16.87
N GLY A 102 -8.85 6.31 -16.36
CA GLY A 102 -8.73 7.75 -16.53
C GLY A 102 -8.74 8.18 -18.00
N LEU A 103 -8.00 7.47 -18.85
CA LEU A 103 -7.97 7.69 -20.30
C LEU A 103 -9.32 7.38 -20.96
N SER A 104 -9.97 6.28 -20.57
CA SER A 104 -11.30 5.92 -21.10
C SER A 104 -12.39 6.92 -20.74
N MET A 105 -12.21 7.66 -19.63
CA MET A 105 -13.15 8.68 -19.16
C MET A 105 -12.97 10.03 -19.88
N GLN A 106 -11.87 10.28 -20.60
CA GLN A 106 -11.55 11.61 -21.20
C GLN A 106 -12.52 12.12 -22.29
N GLY A 107 -13.56 11.36 -22.64
CA GLY A 107 -14.60 11.78 -23.59
C GLY A 107 -16.03 11.50 -23.13
N GLN A 108 -16.23 11.12 -21.86
CA GLN A 108 -17.53 10.66 -21.35
C GLN A 108 -18.29 11.74 -20.59
N GLY A 109 -19.63 11.62 -20.61
CA GLY A 109 -20.50 12.53 -19.88
C GLY A 109 -20.41 12.35 -18.35
N PRO A 110 -20.78 13.35 -17.54
CA PRO A 110 -20.69 13.29 -16.07
C PRO A 110 -21.41 12.09 -15.44
N THR A 111 -22.52 11.65 -16.05
CA THR A 111 -23.33 10.50 -15.59
C THR A 111 -22.62 9.16 -15.82
N GLU A 112 -21.92 9.02 -16.93
CA GLU A 112 -21.16 7.80 -17.27
C GLU A 112 -19.91 7.69 -16.41
N MET A 113 -19.22 8.82 -16.19
CA MET A 113 -18.10 8.91 -15.25
C MET A 113 -18.48 8.46 -13.83
N ARG A 114 -19.66 8.88 -13.35
CA ARG A 114 -20.18 8.48 -12.03
C ARG A 114 -20.47 6.97 -11.97
N SER A 115 -21.05 6.38 -13.00
CA SER A 115 -21.34 4.94 -13.06
C SER A 115 -20.06 4.10 -13.08
N ILE A 116 -19.03 4.52 -13.84
CA ILE A 116 -17.71 3.88 -13.87
C ILE A 116 -17.05 3.97 -12.49
N ALA A 117 -17.05 5.16 -11.87
CA ALA A 117 -16.50 5.35 -10.52
C ALA A 117 -17.19 4.46 -9.48
N LEU A 118 -18.52 4.36 -9.52
CA LEU A 118 -19.31 3.50 -8.63
C LEU A 118 -19.03 2.01 -8.84
N TYR A 119 -18.81 1.57 -10.09
CA TYR A 119 -18.41 0.20 -10.39
C TYR A 119 -17.02 -0.13 -9.84
N ILE A 120 -16.06 0.78 -9.95
CA ILE A 120 -14.69 0.59 -9.47
C ILE A 120 -14.65 0.37 -7.96
N VAL A 121 -15.44 1.14 -7.20
CA VAL A 121 -15.55 1.01 -5.74
C VAL A 121 -16.59 -0.02 -5.30
N SER A 122 -17.20 -0.75 -6.24
CA SER A 122 -18.24 -1.71 -5.92
C SER A 122 -17.67 -2.91 -5.13
N PRO A 123 -18.47 -3.51 -4.22
CA PRO A 123 -18.05 -4.70 -3.48
C PRO A 123 -17.60 -5.86 -4.39
N ILE A 124 -18.22 -5.99 -5.57
CA ILE A 124 -17.86 -7.02 -6.56
C ILE A 124 -16.43 -6.80 -7.07
N ASN A 125 -16.06 -5.56 -7.39
CA ASN A 125 -14.72 -5.24 -7.86
C ASN A 125 -13.67 -5.42 -6.74
N TYR A 126 -14.04 -5.17 -5.48
CA TYR A 126 -13.21 -5.51 -4.33
C TYR A 126 -12.93 -7.02 -4.22
N VAL A 127 -13.92 -7.88 -4.50
CA VAL A 127 -13.73 -9.34 -4.51
C VAL A 127 -12.75 -9.74 -5.62
N TYR A 128 -12.86 -9.16 -6.82
CA TYR A 128 -11.91 -9.43 -7.90
C TYR A 128 -10.49 -8.97 -7.56
N LEU A 129 -10.34 -7.76 -7.01
CA LEU A 129 -9.03 -7.25 -6.56
C LEU A 129 -8.45 -8.09 -5.43
N PHE A 130 -9.28 -8.58 -4.52
CA PHE A 130 -8.84 -9.48 -3.45
C PHE A 130 -8.40 -10.84 -4.01
N ALA A 131 -9.19 -11.46 -4.88
CA ALA A 131 -8.84 -12.72 -5.52
C ALA A 131 -7.54 -12.61 -6.34
N PHE A 132 -7.40 -11.53 -7.12
CA PHE A 132 -6.16 -11.21 -7.82
C PHE A 132 -4.99 -11.02 -6.85
N GLY A 133 -5.22 -10.30 -5.74
CA GLY A 133 -4.27 -10.14 -4.65
C GLY A 133 -3.78 -11.47 -4.10
N VAL A 134 -4.68 -12.40 -3.80
CA VAL A 134 -4.35 -13.76 -3.37
C VAL A 134 -3.50 -14.46 -4.43
N LEU A 135 -3.94 -14.47 -5.69
CA LEU A 135 -3.21 -15.16 -6.77
C LEU A 135 -1.79 -14.63 -6.96
N VAL A 136 -1.58 -13.31 -6.92
CA VAL A 136 -0.25 -12.69 -6.99
C VAL A 136 0.62 -13.19 -5.83
N HIS A 137 0.10 -13.18 -4.60
CA HIS A 137 0.85 -13.66 -3.45
C HIS A 137 1.16 -15.15 -3.53
N VAL A 138 0.22 -15.98 -3.98
CA VAL A 138 0.44 -17.42 -4.17
C VAL A 138 1.55 -17.67 -5.20
N ALA A 139 1.48 -17.02 -6.35
CA ALA A 139 2.47 -17.17 -7.42
C ALA A 139 3.87 -16.76 -6.95
N VAL A 140 3.98 -15.65 -6.22
CA VAL A 140 5.25 -15.17 -5.70
C VAL A 140 5.75 -16.06 -4.55
N PHE A 141 4.88 -16.42 -3.61
CA PHE A 141 5.26 -17.24 -2.45
C PHE A 141 5.70 -18.65 -2.85
N ALA A 142 5.04 -19.26 -3.82
CA ALA A 142 5.42 -20.56 -4.37
C ALA A 142 6.88 -20.59 -4.83
N GLN A 143 7.38 -19.50 -5.39
CA GLN A 143 8.73 -19.43 -5.95
C GLN A 143 9.77 -18.83 -5.00
N ARG A 144 9.35 -17.97 -4.06
CA ARG A 144 10.26 -17.07 -3.34
C ARG A 144 10.33 -17.31 -1.84
N VAL A 145 9.46 -18.12 -1.25
CA VAL A 145 9.49 -18.44 0.18
C VAL A 145 10.36 -19.68 0.43
N GLY A 146 11.33 -19.57 1.34
CA GLY A 146 12.37 -20.58 1.63
C GLY A 146 13.78 -20.01 1.46
N GLU A 147 14.80 -20.82 1.70
CA GLU A 147 16.20 -20.50 1.38
C GLU A 147 16.51 -20.70 -0.12
N PRO A 148 17.63 -20.19 -0.67
CA PRO A 148 17.89 -20.27 -2.12
C PRO A 148 17.98 -21.71 -2.64
N ASP A 149 18.45 -22.61 -1.78
CA ASP A 149 18.65 -24.03 -2.08
C ASP A 149 17.38 -24.88 -1.80
N ASP A 150 16.36 -24.26 -1.21
CA ASP A 150 15.10 -24.94 -0.93
C ASP A 150 14.28 -25.15 -2.21
N PRO A 151 13.66 -26.33 -2.40
CA PRO A 151 12.76 -26.51 -3.53
C PRO A 151 11.54 -25.59 -3.40
N PRO A 152 10.94 -25.15 -4.53
CA PRO A 152 9.78 -24.26 -4.53
C PRO A 152 8.63 -24.78 -3.65
N LEU A 153 7.87 -23.88 -3.05
CA LEU A 153 6.62 -24.23 -2.39
C LEU A 153 5.62 -24.74 -3.43
N GLY A 154 4.98 -25.87 -3.15
CA GLY A 154 3.82 -26.30 -3.93
C GLY A 154 2.66 -25.30 -3.84
N PHE A 155 1.76 -25.32 -4.83
CA PHE A 155 0.63 -24.39 -4.92
C PHE A 155 -0.27 -24.41 -3.67
N GLY A 156 -0.56 -25.59 -3.11
CA GLY A 156 -1.40 -25.74 -1.91
C GLY A 156 -0.82 -25.01 -0.69
N PRO A 157 0.41 -25.35 -0.24
CA PRO A 157 1.08 -24.63 0.83
C PRO A 157 1.23 -23.12 0.59
N ALA A 158 1.52 -22.71 -0.65
CA ALA A 158 1.63 -21.29 -1.00
C ALA A 158 0.27 -20.57 -0.87
N THR A 159 -0.82 -21.25 -1.24
CA THR A 159 -2.20 -20.75 -1.07
C THR A 159 -2.56 -20.59 0.40
N ALA A 160 -2.30 -21.61 1.22
CA ALA A 160 -2.53 -21.53 2.67
C ALA A 160 -1.73 -20.38 3.31
N LEU A 161 -0.45 -20.23 2.94
CA LEU A 161 0.39 -19.14 3.41
C LEU A 161 -0.17 -17.77 2.99
N ALA A 162 -0.56 -17.61 1.72
CA ALA A 162 -1.12 -16.36 1.20
C ALA A 162 -2.41 -15.98 1.94
N VAL A 163 -3.31 -16.93 2.17
CA VAL A 163 -4.57 -16.69 2.91
C VAL A 163 -4.30 -16.27 4.35
N ILE A 164 -3.40 -16.96 5.07
CA ILE A 164 -3.06 -16.62 6.46
C ILE A 164 -2.40 -15.25 6.54
N TYR A 165 -1.42 -14.99 5.67
CA TYR A 165 -0.72 -13.71 5.58
C TYR A 165 -1.70 -12.56 5.29
N LEU A 166 -2.52 -12.68 4.24
CA LEU A 166 -3.50 -11.66 3.87
C LEU A 166 -4.58 -11.49 4.94
N GLY A 167 -4.99 -12.56 5.60
CA GLY A 167 -5.94 -12.52 6.72
C GLY A 167 -5.41 -11.70 7.89
N TRP A 168 -4.15 -11.90 8.28
CA TRP A 168 -3.53 -11.08 9.33
C TRP A 168 -3.30 -9.64 8.91
N CYS A 169 -2.88 -9.39 7.67
CA CYS A 169 -2.77 -8.04 7.15
C CYS A 169 -4.12 -7.33 7.18
N GLY A 170 -5.18 -7.97 6.70
CA GLY A 170 -6.54 -7.42 6.73
C GLY A 170 -7.04 -7.14 8.16
N LEU A 171 -6.78 -8.05 9.10
CA LEU A 171 -7.11 -7.85 10.51
C LEU A 171 -6.35 -6.65 11.10
N ALA A 172 -5.04 -6.56 10.88
CA ALA A 172 -4.20 -5.47 11.37
C ALA A 172 -4.65 -4.12 10.80
N SER A 173 -4.93 -4.05 9.49
CA SER A 173 -5.46 -2.84 8.85
C SER A 173 -6.82 -2.43 9.41
N SER A 174 -7.71 -3.40 9.68
CA SER A 174 -9.03 -3.14 10.28
C SER A 174 -8.92 -2.58 11.69
N ILE A 175 -8.04 -3.14 12.52
CA ILE A 175 -7.79 -2.64 13.88
C ILE A 175 -7.22 -1.22 13.86
N LEU A 176 -6.24 -0.97 12.99
CA LEU A 176 -5.64 0.36 12.82
C LEU A 176 -6.66 1.39 12.35
N TRP A 177 -7.53 1.01 11.42
CA TRP A 177 -8.63 1.87 10.97
C TRP A 177 -9.58 2.24 12.10
N VAL A 178 -10.04 1.25 12.88
CA VAL A 178 -10.92 1.47 14.04
C VAL A 178 -10.23 2.38 15.06
N ALA A 179 -8.97 2.12 15.41
CA ALA A 179 -8.21 2.94 16.34
C ALA A 179 -8.07 4.39 15.84
N PHE A 180 -7.78 4.60 14.56
CA PHE A 180 -7.69 5.93 13.96
C PHE A 180 -9.03 6.67 14.02
N THR A 181 -10.14 6.00 13.68
CA THR A 181 -11.47 6.61 13.75
C THR A 181 -11.87 6.98 15.18
N ALA A 182 -11.53 6.14 16.16
CA ALA A 182 -11.79 6.40 17.58
C ALA A 182 -10.98 7.62 18.07
N ILE A 183 -9.68 7.69 17.76
CA ILE A 183 -8.84 8.84 18.13
C ILE A 183 -9.36 10.12 17.48
N ARG A 184 -9.73 10.07 16.20
CA ARG A 184 -10.30 11.23 15.48
C ARG A 184 -11.60 11.73 16.14
N SER A 185 -12.42 10.86 16.70
CA SER A 185 -13.66 11.26 17.39
C SER A 185 -13.45 11.92 18.76
N LEU A 186 -12.23 11.83 19.31
CA LEU A 186 -11.84 12.40 20.60
C LEU A 186 -11.12 13.75 20.49
N LEU A 187 -10.77 14.18 19.28
CA LEU A 187 -10.10 15.46 18.96
C LEU A 187 -11.09 16.45 18.35
#